data_AF-A0A1Y2VWZ6-F1
#
_entry.id   AF-A0A1Y2VWZ6-F1
#
_cell.length_a   1.000
_cell.length_b   1.000
_cell.length_c   1.000
_cell.angle_alpha   90.00
_cell.angle_beta   90.00
_cell.angle_gamma   90.00
#
_symmetry.space_group_name_H-M   'P 1'
#
loop_
_entity.id
_entity.type
_entity.pdbx_description
1 polymer ?
#
loop_
_entity_poly.entity_id
_entity_poly.type
_entity_poly.pdbx_seq_one_letter_code
_entity_poly.pdbx_strand_id
1 'polypeptide(L)'
;MAPEDIDAWIGDQKKLPRPPTDQELAAFREFLEAPADDVWKHAKKIGALYIQPLEDSRIDIFWFVFGDAVNKLTSQNDKLAELVLKLQRLPDGKGVLGPLPWWSDLPWFNNFWTEWMQFQFDDLPQSSRDFESNSQANINRNAFLAKVTARMGSVVDLDQRERGGQTLKQALERTPVSESQILAVEPWITYCADSLYERSLEGGLMSWEHPHNGTNWGTQKGWSKARWQYWRKKLLDISNTIKVKEDVRNVAKECAGRMEAVERAREG
;
A
#
# COMPACT_ATOMS: atom_id res chain seq x y z
N MET A 1 -19.12 8.21 6.80
CA MET A 1 -17.84 8.72 7.33
C MET A 1 -17.99 10.21 7.57
N ALA A 2 -17.50 10.72 8.69
CA ALA A 2 -17.40 12.16 8.89
C ALA A 2 -16.42 12.75 7.86
N PRO A 3 -16.59 14.00 7.41
CA PRO A 3 -15.60 14.66 6.57
C PRO A 3 -14.24 14.64 7.28
N GLU A 4 -13.19 14.29 6.56
CA GLU A 4 -11.84 14.32 7.11
C GLU A 4 -11.42 15.78 7.36
N ASP A 5 -10.90 16.04 8.55
CA ASP A 5 -10.48 17.39 8.95
C ASP A 5 -9.06 17.67 8.43
N ILE A 6 -8.98 18.22 7.22
CA ILE A 6 -7.72 18.60 6.58
C ILE A 6 -7.00 19.66 7.41
N ASP A 7 -7.72 20.57 8.07
CA ASP A 7 -7.12 21.63 8.89
C ASP A 7 -6.41 21.05 10.12
N ALA A 8 -7.08 20.14 10.83
CA ALA A 8 -6.47 19.42 11.94
C ALA A 8 -5.26 18.60 11.47
N TRP A 9 -5.38 17.90 10.33
CA TRP A 9 -4.28 17.13 9.76
C TRP A 9 -3.05 18.01 9.44
N ILE A 10 -3.25 19.18 8.81
CA ILE A 10 -2.18 20.15 8.55
C ILE A 10 -1.57 20.66 9.87
N GLY A 11 -2.39 20.92 10.88
CA GLY A 11 -1.94 21.32 12.21
C GLY A 11 -1.04 20.28 12.88
N ASP A 12 -1.31 18.99 12.67
CA ASP A 12 -0.49 17.90 13.18
C ASP A 12 0.85 17.78 12.45
N GLN A 13 0.89 18.04 11.14
CA GLN A 13 2.16 17.99 10.39
C GLN A 13 3.17 19.02 10.90
N LYS A 14 2.71 20.16 11.41
CA LYS A 14 3.56 21.20 12.02
C LYS A 14 4.23 20.76 13.33
N LYS A 15 3.74 19.67 13.95
CA LYS A 15 4.26 19.13 15.22
C LYS A 15 5.30 18.01 15.01
N LEU A 16 5.58 17.64 13.76
CA LEU A 16 6.61 16.64 13.44
C LEU A 16 7.99 17.11 13.92
N PRO A 17 8.90 16.19 14.33
CA PRO A 17 10.25 16.56 14.76
C PRO A 17 11.03 17.37 13.72
N ARG A 18 10.82 17.05 12.43
CA ARG A 18 11.31 17.82 11.28
C ARG A 18 10.09 18.23 10.44
N PRO A 19 9.45 19.36 10.74
CA PRO A 19 8.21 19.72 10.07
C PRO A 19 8.46 20.15 8.61
N PRO A 20 7.47 19.92 7.74
CA PRO A 20 7.44 20.56 6.42
C PRO A 20 7.41 22.08 6.55
N THR A 21 7.96 22.77 5.55
CA THR A 21 7.87 24.24 5.43
C THR A 21 6.42 24.67 5.17
N ASP A 22 6.12 25.95 5.40
CA ASP A 22 4.80 26.49 5.08
C ASP A 22 4.47 26.36 3.59
N GLN A 23 5.48 26.44 2.71
CA GLN A 23 5.29 26.24 1.27
C GLN A 23 4.94 24.79 0.91
N GLU A 24 5.63 23.81 1.52
CA GLU A 24 5.34 22.38 1.35
C GLU A 24 3.92 22.06 1.85
N LEU A 25 3.56 22.54 3.05
CA LEU A 25 2.21 22.35 3.62
C LEU A 25 1.12 23.02 2.79
N ALA A 26 1.36 24.25 2.30
CA ALA A 26 0.41 24.94 1.45
C ALA A 26 0.16 24.17 0.15
N ALA A 27 1.20 23.57 -0.45
CA ALA A 27 1.06 22.75 -1.65
C ALA A 27 0.26 21.47 -1.39
N PHE A 28 0.49 20.79 -0.26
CA PHE A 28 -0.30 19.62 0.14
C PHE A 28 -1.76 19.98 0.42
N ARG A 29 -2.03 21.06 1.15
CA ARG A 29 -3.39 21.54 1.40
C ARG A 29 -4.14 21.81 0.10
N GLU A 30 -3.54 22.59 -0.80
CA GLU A 30 -4.16 22.93 -2.08
C GLU A 30 -4.48 21.65 -2.88
N PHE A 31 -3.58 20.68 -2.88
CA PHE A 31 -3.81 19.37 -3.49
C PHE A 31 -4.97 18.59 -2.83
N LEU A 32 -5.02 18.55 -1.50
CA LEU A 32 -6.05 17.81 -0.76
C LEU A 32 -7.44 18.43 -0.91
N GLU A 33 -7.52 19.75 -1.10
CA GLU A 33 -8.77 20.48 -1.35
C GLU A 33 -9.17 20.51 -2.84
N ALA A 34 -8.21 20.24 -3.75
CA ALA A 34 -8.47 20.28 -5.19
C ALA A 34 -9.35 19.12 -5.70
N PRO A 35 -10.08 19.35 -6.81
CA PRO A 35 -10.77 18.31 -7.56
C PRO A 35 -9.82 17.19 -8.02
N ALA A 36 -10.34 15.98 -8.17
CA ALA A 36 -9.54 14.83 -8.60
C ALA A 36 -8.95 14.99 -10.01
N ASP A 37 -9.56 15.78 -10.88
CA ASP A 37 -9.07 16.02 -12.24
C ASP A 37 -7.82 16.92 -12.29
N ASP A 38 -7.52 17.64 -11.20
CA ASP A 38 -6.41 18.59 -11.13
C ASP A 38 -5.09 17.97 -10.65
N VAL A 39 -5.04 16.66 -10.38
CA VAL A 39 -3.88 15.99 -9.76
C VAL A 39 -2.57 16.25 -10.52
N TRP A 40 -2.61 16.32 -11.87
CA TRP A 40 -1.39 16.59 -12.67
C TRP A 40 -0.80 17.98 -12.41
N LYS A 41 -1.65 19.00 -12.23
CA LYS A 41 -1.22 20.36 -11.90
C LYS A 41 -0.52 20.38 -10.54
N HIS A 42 -1.10 19.70 -9.55
CA HIS A 42 -0.53 19.62 -8.21
C HIS A 42 0.72 18.75 -8.14
N ALA A 43 0.79 17.66 -8.90
CA ALA A 43 1.99 16.85 -9.01
C ALA A 43 3.20 17.68 -9.47
N LYS A 44 3.03 18.53 -10.48
CA LYS A 44 4.09 19.47 -10.91
C LYS A 44 4.49 20.44 -9.81
N LYS A 45 3.50 21.03 -9.12
CA LYS A 45 3.75 22.00 -8.05
C LYS A 45 4.50 21.37 -6.86
N ILE A 46 4.02 20.23 -6.37
CA ILE A 46 4.63 19.47 -5.27
C ILE A 46 6.00 18.95 -5.70
N GLY A 47 6.08 18.31 -6.88
CA GLY A 47 7.31 17.74 -7.40
C GLY A 47 8.43 18.77 -7.50
N ALA A 48 8.14 20.00 -7.96
CA ALA A 48 9.11 21.09 -8.03
C ALA A 48 9.74 21.48 -6.69
N LEU A 49 9.06 21.23 -5.55
CA LEU A 49 9.61 21.53 -4.22
C LEU A 49 10.70 20.54 -3.79
N TYR A 50 10.66 19.32 -4.33
CA TYR A 50 11.52 18.21 -3.89
C TYR A 50 12.53 17.76 -4.97
N ILE A 51 12.58 18.43 -6.12
CA ILE A 51 13.66 18.28 -7.12
C ILE A 51 14.86 19.10 -6.63
N GLN A 52 15.74 18.47 -5.85
CA GLN A 52 17.00 19.03 -5.34
C GLN A 52 18.07 17.92 -5.35
N PRO A 53 19.38 18.23 -5.34
CA PRO A 53 20.41 17.20 -5.15
C PRO A 53 20.13 16.40 -3.87
N LEU A 54 20.43 15.09 -3.82
CA LEU A 54 20.06 14.22 -2.68
C LEU A 54 20.54 14.76 -1.33
N GLU A 55 21.72 15.39 -1.30
CA GLU A 55 22.34 15.95 -0.10
C GLU A 55 21.52 17.10 0.52
N ASP A 56 20.81 17.85 -0.31
CA ASP A 56 19.94 18.98 0.09
C ASP A 56 18.45 18.62 0.01
N SER A 57 18.14 17.39 -0.41
CA SER A 57 16.78 16.95 -0.65
C SER A 57 16.01 16.76 0.64
N ARG A 58 14.77 17.24 0.63
CA ARG A 58 13.77 17.06 1.71
C ARG A 58 12.77 15.95 1.36
N ILE A 59 13.16 15.02 0.49
CA ILE A 59 12.28 13.95 0.00
C ILE A 59 11.83 13.00 1.12
N ASP A 60 12.59 12.85 2.21
CA ASP A 60 12.13 12.17 3.43
C ASP A 60 10.86 12.84 3.98
N ILE A 61 10.87 14.17 4.10
CA ILE A 61 9.75 14.93 4.64
C ILE A 61 8.52 14.79 3.74
N PHE A 62 8.72 14.83 2.41
CA PHE A 62 7.64 14.53 1.46
C PHE A 62 6.98 13.19 1.80
N TRP A 63 7.77 12.12 1.91
CA TRP A 63 7.24 10.80 2.17
C TRP A 63 6.59 10.67 3.55
N PHE A 64 7.15 11.28 4.60
CA PHE A 64 6.53 11.28 5.93
C PHE A 64 5.16 11.96 5.93
N VAL A 65 5.07 13.15 5.32
CA VAL A 65 3.79 13.88 5.19
C VAL A 65 2.81 13.11 4.32
N PHE A 66 3.25 12.60 3.17
CA PHE A 66 2.43 11.80 2.27
C PHE A 66 1.94 10.49 2.92
N GLY A 67 2.82 9.81 3.65
CA GLY A 67 2.52 8.59 4.39
C GLY A 67 1.50 8.82 5.50
N ASP A 68 1.61 9.92 6.24
CA ASP A 68 0.61 10.29 7.25
C ASP A 68 -0.75 10.61 6.62
N ALA A 69 -0.76 11.28 5.45
CA ALA A 69 -1.98 11.48 4.67
C ALA A 69 -2.61 10.14 4.27
N VAL A 70 -1.82 9.17 3.78
CA VAL A 70 -2.31 7.82 3.46
C VAL A 70 -2.88 7.13 4.70
N ASN A 71 -2.28 7.32 5.88
CA ASN A 71 -2.73 6.69 7.12
C ASN A 71 -4.05 7.26 7.63
N LYS A 72 -4.30 8.56 7.44
CA LYS A 72 -5.41 9.26 8.11
C LYS A 72 -6.50 9.78 7.16
N LEU A 73 -6.14 10.10 5.93
CA LEU A 73 -7.03 10.72 4.93
C LEU A 73 -7.51 9.67 3.91
N THR A 74 -8.21 8.65 4.41
CA THR A 74 -8.77 7.52 3.64
C THR A 74 -9.65 7.94 2.46
N SER A 75 -10.41 9.03 2.58
CA SER A 75 -11.23 9.55 1.47
C SER A 75 -10.39 10.06 0.30
N GLN A 76 -9.14 10.43 0.55
CA GLN A 76 -8.19 10.96 -0.42
C GLN A 76 -7.34 9.88 -1.08
N ASN A 77 -7.51 8.61 -0.70
CA ASN A 77 -6.61 7.52 -1.07
C ASN A 77 -6.46 7.33 -2.60
N ASP A 78 -7.53 7.50 -3.38
CA ASP A 78 -7.46 7.47 -4.85
C ASP A 78 -6.65 8.64 -5.42
N LYS A 79 -6.87 9.84 -4.87
CA LYS A 79 -6.16 11.05 -5.29
C LYS A 79 -4.68 10.97 -4.95
N LEU A 80 -4.35 10.43 -3.78
CA LEU A 80 -2.98 10.16 -3.34
C LEU A 80 -2.28 9.13 -4.23
N ALA A 81 -2.96 8.04 -4.61
CA ALA A 81 -2.43 7.07 -5.56
C ALA A 81 -2.14 7.70 -6.93
N GLU A 82 -3.07 8.52 -7.42
CA GLU A 82 -2.89 9.25 -8.67
C GLU A 82 -1.71 10.24 -8.60
N LEU A 83 -1.52 10.92 -7.46
CA LEU A 83 -0.38 11.81 -7.26
C LEU A 83 0.96 11.09 -7.45
N VAL A 84 1.14 9.89 -6.88
CA VAL A 84 2.37 9.10 -7.07
C VAL A 84 2.57 8.71 -8.54
N LEU A 85 1.51 8.26 -9.22
CA LEU A 85 1.56 7.93 -10.64
C LEU A 85 1.92 9.14 -11.51
N LYS A 86 1.46 10.35 -11.12
CA LYS A 86 1.80 11.58 -11.82
C LYS A 86 3.21 12.07 -11.52
N LEU A 87 3.66 11.99 -10.27
CA LEU A 87 5.02 12.32 -9.86
C LEU A 87 6.01 11.47 -10.66
N GLN A 88 5.78 10.16 -10.76
CA GLN A 88 6.63 9.22 -11.52
C GLN A 88 6.83 9.60 -12.99
N ARG A 89 5.87 10.33 -13.57
CA ARG A 89 5.89 10.76 -14.98
C ARG A 89 6.41 12.18 -15.16
N LEU A 90 6.76 12.88 -14.09
CA LEU A 90 7.38 14.18 -14.23
C LEU A 90 8.72 14.02 -14.95
N PRO A 91 9.10 15.00 -15.79
CA PRO A 91 10.41 14.98 -16.39
C PRO A 91 11.44 14.99 -15.27
N ASP A 92 12.29 13.97 -15.25
CA ASP A 92 13.54 14.05 -14.51
C ASP A 92 14.26 15.26 -15.06
N GLY A 93 14.62 16.21 -14.20
CA GLY A 93 15.31 17.42 -14.61
C GLY A 93 16.69 17.10 -15.17
N LYS A 94 16.78 16.45 -16.35
CA LYS A 94 18.00 16.09 -17.04
C LYS A 94 18.83 17.36 -17.18
N GLY A 95 19.96 17.39 -16.49
CA GLY A 95 20.87 18.53 -16.47
C GLY A 95 20.73 19.50 -15.28
N VAL A 96 19.70 19.40 -14.44
CA VAL A 96 19.58 20.20 -13.20
C VAL A 96 20.24 19.48 -12.02
N LEU A 97 20.14 18.14 -11.94
CA LEU A 97 20.59 17.35 -10.77
C LEU A 97 21.59 16.22 -11.11
N GLY A 98 22.10 16.20 -12.34
CA GLY A 98 22.99 15.14 -12.84
C GLY A 98 22.37 14.29 -13.97
N PRO A 99 23.05 13.21 -14.40
CA PRO A 99 22.61 12.37 -15.51
C PRO A 99 21.52 11.35 -15.15
N LEU A 100 21.25 11.15 -13.85
CA LEU A 100 20.30 10.15 -13.36
C LEU A 100 18.88 10.72 -13.27
N PRO A 101 17.86 9.91 -13.59
CA PRO A 101 16.49 10.35 -13.49
C PRO A 101 16.06 10.46 -12.01
N TRP A 102 15.24 11.45 -11.68
CA TRP A 102 14.86 11.76 -10.30
C TRP A 102 13.51 11.15 -9.96
N TRP A 103 12.45 11.56 -10.65
CA TRP A 103 11.09 11.08 -10.37
C TRP A 103 10.75 9.78 -11.06
N SER A 104 11.41 9.41 -12.17
CA SER A 104 11.16 8.11 -12.80
C SER A 104 11.40 6.95 -11.84
N ASP A 105 12.37 7.12 -10.95
CA ASP A 105 12.80 6.13 -9.97
C ASP A 105 12.09 6.32 -8.61
N LEU A 106 11.23 7.35 -8.49
CA LEU A 106 10.48 7.73 -7.29
C LEU A 106 11.35 7.59 -6.02
N PRO A 107 12.25 8.55 -5.74
CA PRO A 107 13.36 8.33 -4.82
C PRO A 107 12.85 7.88 -3.47
N TRP A 108 13.35 6.74 -2.98
CA TRP A 108 12.97 6.12 -1.71
C TRP A 108 11.53 5.59 -1.63
N PHE A 109 10.73 5.52 -2.69
CA PHE A 109 9.37 4.95 -2.60
C PHE A 109 9.38 3.54 -1.99
N ASN A 110 10.14 2.61 -2.59
CA ASN A 110 10.20 1.24 -2.09
C ASN A 110 10.79 1.15 -0.68
N ASN A 111 11.87 1.88 -0.39
CA ASN A 111 12.48 1.89 0.95
C ASN A 111 11.56 2.53 2.00
N PHE A 112 10.83 3.59 1.66
CA PHE A 112 9.88 4.25 2.56
C PHE A 112 8.74 3.31 2.93
N TRP A 113 8.11 2.68 1.93
CA TRP A 113 7.01 1.76 2.19
C TRP A 113 7.45 0.43 2.82
N THR A 114 8.71 0.01 2.60
CA THR A 114 9.28 -1.26 3.12
C THR A 114 9.98 -1.13 4.46
N GLU A 115 10.64 -0.02 4.74
CA GLU A 115 11.34 0.17 6.01
C GLU A 115 10.47 1.01 6.92
N TRP A 116 10.18 2.24 6.52
CA TRP A 116 9.59 3.22 7.43
C TRP A 116 8.11 3.00 7.71
N MET A 117 7.35 2.54 6.72
CA MET A 117 5.93 2.23 6.89
C MET A 117 5.67 0.74 7.14
N GLN A 118 6.62 -0.16 6.79
CA GLN A 118 6.48 -1.59 7.06
C GLN A 118 6.94 -1.99 8.46
N PHE A 119 7.91 -1.32 9.09
CA PHE A 119 8.28 -1.63 10.48
C PHE A 119 7.21 -1.20 11.50
N GLN A 120 6.17 -0.50 11.06
CA GLN A 120 4.94 -0.33 11.84
C GLN A 120 4.03 -1.57 11.79
N PHE A 121 4.39 -2.61 11.04
CA PHE A 121 3.73 -3.92 11.04
C PHE A 121 4.27 -4.81 12.17
N ASP A 122 5.34 -4.41 12.87
CA ASP A 122 5.78 -5.14 14.05
C ASP A 122 4.68 -5.07 15.09
N ASP A 123 4.11 -6.25 15.31
CA ASP A 123 3.17 -6.70 16.32
C ASP A 123 3.18 -5.82 17.59
N LEU A 124 2.61 -4.62 17.52
CA LEU A 124 2.20 -3.91 18.72
C LEU A 124 1.31 -4.91 19.43
N PRO A 125 1.63 -5.28 20.69
CA PRO A 125 0.76 -6.16 21.44
C PRO A 125 -0.66 -5.61 21.40
N GLN A 126 -1.68 -6.46 21.39
CA GLN A 126 -3.07 -5.98 21.50
C GLN A 126 -3.30 -5.11 22.74
N SER A 127 -2.45 -5.24 23.76
CA SER A 127 -2.42 -4.40 24.95
C SER A 127 -1.81 -3.00 24.73
N SER A 128 -1.20 -2.73 23.58
CA SER A 128 -0.66 -1.43 23.24
C SER A 128 -1.79 -0.43 23.05
N ARG A 129 -1.59 0.78 23.59
CA ARG A 129 -2.54 1.90 23.44
C ARG A 129 -2.79 2.26 21.97
N ASP A 130 -1.80 2.04 21.12
CA ASP A 130 -1.83 2.44 19.70
C ASP A 130 -2.17 1.26 18.77
N PHE A 131 -2.60 0.12 19.32
CA PHE A 131 -2.88 -1.08 18.52
C PHE A 131 -3.95 -0.85 17.45
N GLU A 132 -5.07 -0.24 17.82
CA GLU A 132 -6.20 -0.01 16.90
C GLU A 132 -5.86 1.01 15.82
N SER A 133 -5.26 2.13 16.19
CA SER A 133 -4.85 3.18 15.25
C SER A 133 -3.80 2.67 14.27
N ASN A 134 -2.83 1.88 14.74
CA ASN A 134 -1.83 1.26 13.89
C ASN A 134 -2.42 0.19 12.96
N SER A 135 -3.35 -0.64 13.47
CA SER A 135 -4.07 -1.62 12.66
C SER A 135 -4.86 -0.95 11.54
N GLN A 136 -5.54 0.16 11.82
CA GLN A 136 -6.28 0.91 10.81
C GLN A 136 -5.35 1.57 9.79
N ALA A 137 -4.24 2.16 10.24
CA ALA A 137 -3.23 2.72 9.33
C ALA A 137 -2.69 1.66 8.38
N ASN A 138 -2.46 0.43 8.86
CA ASN A 138 -2.03 -0.67 8.03
C ASN A 138 -3.05 -1.04 6.93
N ILE A 139 -4.35 -1.10 7.27
CA ILE A 139 -5.41 -1.33 6.28
C ILE A 139 -5.37 -0.23 5.20
N ASN A 140 -5.23 1.04 5.61
CA ASN A 140 -5.22 2.18 4.71
C ASN A 140 -4.00 2.17 3.76
N ARG A 141 -2.84 1.75 4.25
CA ARG A 141 -1.62 1.57 3.44
C ARG A 141 -1.78 0.47 2.40
N ASN A 142 -2.34 -0.68 2.78
CA ASN A 142 -2.60 -1.76 1.83
C ASN A 142 -3.60 -1.33 0.76
N ALA A 143 -4.64 -0.55 1.13
CA ALA A 143 -5.56 0.05 0.17
C ALA A 143 -4.85 0.98 -0.82
N PHE A 144 -3.99 1.87 -0.32
CA PHE A 144 -3.18 2.76 -1.15
C PHE A 144 -2.28 1.99 -2.12
N LEU A 145 -1.48 1.04 -1.62
CA LEU A 145 -0.48 0.33 -2.42
C LEU A 145 -1.13 -0.62 -3.44
N ALA A 146 -2.28 -1.23 -3.12
CA ALA A 146 -3.05 -2.02 -4.07
C ALA A 146 -3.55 -1.14 -5.23
N LYS A 147 -4.07 0.07 -4.95
CA LYS A 147 -4.51 1.01 -5.98
C LYS A 147 -3.38 1.51 -6.87
N VAL A 148 -2.21 1.81 -6.29
CA VAL A 148 -1.01 2.16 -7.06
C VAL A 148 -0.62 1.01 -7.99
N THR A 149 -0.54 -0.21 -7.46
CA THR A 149 -0.19 -1.42 -8.22
C THR A 149 -1.16 -1.70 -9.36
N ALA A 150 -2.46 -1.54 -9.13
CA ALA A 150 -3.48 -1.78 -10.15
C ALA A 150 -3.43 -0.76 -11.31
N ARG A 151 -2.80 0.40 -11.11
CA ARG A 151 -2.78 1.53 -12.05
C ARG A 151 -1.40 1.85 -12.62
N MET A 152 -0.36 1.16 -12.17
CA MET A 152 1.04 1.43 -12.54
C MET A 152 1.35 1.23 -14.03
N GLY A 153 0.54 0.45 -14.75
CA GLY A 153 0.83 0.06 -16.13
C GLY A 153 2.12 -0.76 -16.20
N SER A 154 3.12 -0.28 -16.95
CA SER A 154 4.42 -0.94 -17.12
C SER A 154 5.53 -0.41 -16.21
N VAL A 155 5.20 0.41 -15.21
CA VAL A 155 6.19 0.99 -14.29
C VAL A 155 6.57 -0.03 -13.22
N VAL A 156 7.71 -0.69 -13.41
CA VAL A 156 8.17 -1.80 -12.55
C VAL A 156 8.38 -1.38 -11.10
N ASP A 157 8.91 -0.18 -10.85
CA ASP A 157 9.23 0.28 -9.48
C ASP A 157 8.00 0.50 -8.60
N LEU A 158 6.82 0.65 -9.22
CA LEU A 158 5.53 0.78 -8.55
C LEU A 158 4.82 -0.56 -8.31
N ASP A 159 5.40 -1.67 -8.77
CA ASP A 159 4.83 -3.00 -8.58
C ASP A 159 4.99 -3.48 -7.14
N GLN A 160 3.89 -3.43 -6.39
CA GLN A 160 3.84 -3.89 -5.01
C GLN A 160 3.15 -5.26 -4.87
N ARG A 161 3.03 -6.06 -5.95
CA ARG A 161 2.43 -7.41 -5.87
C ARG A 161 3.13 -8.31 -4.86
N GLU A 162 4.45 -8.21 -4.72
CA GLU A 162 5.22 -8.90 -3.69
C GLU A 162 4.70 -8.61 -2.27
N ARG A 163 4.36 -7.34 -2.00
CA ARG A 163 3.77 -6.92 -0.73
C ARG A 163 2.37 -7.45 -0.55
N GLY A 164 1.55 -7.41 -1.60
CA GLY A 164 0.23 -8.05 -1.59
C GLY A 164 0.31 -9.53 -1.23
N GLY A 165 1.24 -10.27 -1.83
CA GLY A 165 1.50 -11.68 -1.50
C GLY A 165 1.88 -11.89 -0.03
N GLN A 166 2.76 -11.04 0.52
CA GLN A 166 3.12 -11.10 1.94
C GLN A 166 1.93 -10.78 2.84
N THR A 167 1.08 -9.81 2.48
CA THR A 167 -0.15 -9.48 3.23
C THR A 167 -1.09 -10.69 3.27
N LEU A 168 -1.35 -11.34 2.12
CA LEU A 168 -2.16 -12.58 2.08
C LEU A 168 -1.53 -13.69 2.93
N LYS A 169 -0.23 -13.92 2.80
CA LYS A 169 0.49 -14.92 3.59
C LYS A 169 0.39 -14.67 5.08
N GLN A 170 0.65 -13.44 5.54
CA GLN A 170 0.57 -13.09 6.96
C GLN A 170 -0.84 -13.28 7.51
N ALA A 171 -1.87 -12.89 6.74
CA ALA A 171 -3.26 -12.96 7.17
C ALA A 171 -3.86 -14.38 7.15
N LEU A 172 -3.46 -15.22 6.18
CA LEU A 172 -4.16 -16.46 5.85
C LEU A 172 -3.38 -17.74 6.18
N GLU A 173 -2.06 -17.65 6.40
CA GLU A 173 -1.23 -18.81 6.75
C GLU A 173 -0.85 -18.86 8.24
N ARG A 174 -1.09 -17.77 8.98
CA ARG A 174 -0.88 -17.72 10.43
C ARG A 174 -2.14 -18.09 11.18
N THR A 175 -1.97 -18.61 12.40
CA THR A 175 -3.06 -18.91 13.33
C THR A 175 -2.65 -18.39 14.71
N PRO A 176 -3.53 -17.69 15.45
CA PRO A 176 -4.91 -17.32 15.09
C PRO A 176 -4.98 -16.26 13.98
N VAL A 177 -6.12 -16.19 13.30
CA VAL A 177 -6.40 -15.18 12.27
C VAL A 177 -6.65 -13.83 12.94
N SER A 178 -6.02 -12.77 12.43
CA SER A 178 -6.28 -11.39 12.85
C SER A 178 -7.30 -10.72 11.94
N GLU A 179 -8.38 -10.20 12.51
CA GLU A 179 -9.44 -9.49 11.76
C GLU A 179 -8.88 -8.30 10.95
N SER A 180 -7.97 -7.50 11.53
CA SER A 180 -7.37 -6.36 10.83
C SER A 180 -6.50 -6.79 9.66
N GLN A 181 -5.86 -7.96 9.73
CA GLN A 181 -5.10 -8.50 8.61
C GLN A 181 -6.02 -9.00 7.47
N ILE A 182 -7.21 -9.52 7.80
CA ILE A 182 -8.21 -9.86 6.78
C ILE A 182 -8.71 -8.61 6.06
N LEU A 183 -8.95 -7.52 6.79
CA LEU A 183 -9.31 -6.24 6.17
C LEU A 183 -8.17 -5.67 5.30
N ALA A 184 -6.91 -5.90 5.66
CA ALA A 184 -5.77 -5.50 4.84
C ALA A 184 -5.61 -6.33 3.54
N VAL A 185 -6.16 -7.55 3.49
CA VAL A 185 -6.17 -8.41 2.28
C VAL A 185 -7.17 -7.90 1.24
N GLU A 186 -8.32 -7.39 1.69
CA GLU A 186 -9.42 -6.94 0.82
C GLU A 186 -8.97 -6.10 -0.38
N PRO A 187 -8.23 -4.99 -0.22
CA PRO A 187 -7.90 -4.15 -1.37
C PRO A 187 -7.00 -4.85 -2.38
N TRP A 188 -6.14 -5.77 -1.96
CA TRP A 188 -5.31 -6.56 -2.88
C TRP A 188 -6.15 -7.50 -3.73
N ILE A 189 -7.18 -8.12 -3.17
CA ILE A 189 -8.09 -8.97 -3.94
C ILE A 189 -8.99 -8.11 -4.84
N THR A 190 -9.52 -7.00 -4.32
CA THR A 190 -10.40 -6.11 -5.07
C THR A 190 -9.71 -5.52 -6.30
N TYR A 191 -8.51 -4.97 -6.14
CA TYR A 191 -7.82 -4.25 -7.23
C TYR A 191 -6.82 -5.11 -8.00
N CYS A 192 -6.24 -6.14 -7.37
CA CYS A 192 -5.09 -6.87 -7.92
C CYS A 192 -5.32 -8.38 -8.07
N ALA A 193 -6.52 -8.94 -7.86
CA ALA A 193 -6.71 -10.40 -7.94
C ALA A 193 -6.22 -11.02 -9.25
N ASP A 194 -6.48 -10.38 -10.39
CA ASP A 194 -6.02 -10.84 -11.71
C ASP A 194 -4.49 -10.94 -11.78
N SER A 195 -3.80 -9.85 -11.42
CA SER A 195 -2.33 -9.78 -11.51
C SER A 195 -1.63 -10.64 -10.44
N LEU A 196 -2.25 -10.83 -9.28
CA LEU A 196 -1.77 -11.74 -8.23
C LEU A 196 -1.97 -13.21 -8.63
N TYR A 197 -3.08 -13.54 -9.29
CA TYR A 197 -3.30 -14.89 -9.80
C TYR A 197 -2.33 -15.22 -10.93
N GLU A 198 -2.05 -14.28 -11.83
CA GLU A 198 -0.96 -14.36 -12.83
C GLU A 198 0.38 -14.73 -12.16
N ARG A 199 0.78 -14.00 -11.12
CA ARG A 199 1.98 -14.32 -10.34
C ARG A 199 1.94 -15.72 -9.73
N SER A 200 0.77 -16.17 -9.27
CA SER A 200 0.60 -17.53 -8.74
C SER A 200 0.82 -18.62 -9.79
N LEU A 201 0.53 -18.34 -11.07
CA LEU A 201 0.75 -19.26 -12.18
C LEU A 201 2.22 -19.24 -12.63
N GLU A 202 2.84 -18.06 -12.71
CA GLU A 202 4.27 -17.91 -12.99
C GLU A 202 5.14 -18.59 -11.93
N GLY A 203 4.70 -18.50 -10.67
CA GLY A 203 5.46 -18.96 -9.52
C GLY A 203 6.66 -18.05 -9.21
N GLY A 204 7.61 -18.56 -8.43
CA GLY A 204 8.82 -17.84 -8.05
C GLY A 204 8.85 -17.44 -6.58
N LEU A 205 10.00 -16.93 -6.15
CA LEU A 205 10.24 -16.59 -4.75
C LEU A 205 9.42 -15.36 -4.34
N MET A 206 8.94 -15.37 -3.11
CA MET A 206 8.43 -14.18 -2.46
C MET A 206 9.55 -13.63 -1.58
N SER A 207 9.88 -12.35 -1.76
CA SER A 207 11.11 -11.65 -1.34
C SER A 207 11.53 -11.78 0.15
N TRP A 208 10.68 -12.31 1.03
CA TRP A 208 10.92 -12.45 2.48
C TRP A 208 10.68 -13.86 3.05
N GLU A 209 10.62 -14.89 2.19
CA GLU A 209 10.61 -16.28 2.64
C GLU A 209 12.02 -16.80 2.89
N HIS A 210 12.56 -16.46 4.07
CA HIS A 210 13.86 -16.97 4.48
C HIS A 210 13.87 -18.51 4.57
N PRO A 211 14.96 -19.17 4.17
CA PRO A 211 15.04 -20.63 4.16
C PRO A 211 14.79 -21.34 5.48
N HIS A 212 14.94 -20.64 6.60
CA HIS A 212 14.77 -21.18 7.95
C HIS A 212 13.35 -21.07 8.49
N ASN A 213 12.48 -20.30 7.81
CA ASN A 213 11.07 -20.22 8.14
C ASN A 213 10.38 -21.38 7.42
N GLY A 214 10.14 -22.48 8.13
CA GLY A 214 9.37 -23.60 7.58
C GLY A 214 8.09 -23.09 6.92
N THR A 215 7.83 -23.54 5.70
CA THR A 215 6.59 -23.18 4.99
C THR A 215 5.60 -24.33 5.14
N ASN A 216 4.31 -24.02 5.14
CA ASN A 216 3.25 -25.04 4.99
C ASN A 216 3.31 -25.75 3.61
N TRP A 217 4.27 -25.37 2.78
CA TRP A 217 4.41 -25.68 1.36
C TRP A 217 5.65 -26.54 1.05
N GLY A 218 6.30 -27.09 2.08
CA GLY A 218 7.46 -27.99 1.92
C GLY A 218 8.65 -27.28 1.25
N THR A 219 9.10 -27.79 0.11
CA THR A 219 10.19 -27.19 -0.67
C THR A 219 9.72 -26.09 -1.62
N GLN A 220 8.40 -25.98 -1.88
CA GLN A 220 7.84 -24.96 -2.74
C GLN A 220 7.74 -23.64 -1.96
N LYS A 221 8.57 -22.66 -2.36
CA LYS A 221 8.61 -21.32 -1.77
C LYS A 221 7.97 -20.31 -2.72
N GLY A 222 7.38 -19.28 -2.13
CA GLY A 222 6.81 -18.13 -2.80
C GLY A 222 5.47 -18.40 -3.47
N TRP A 223 5.30 -17.87 -4.68
CA TRP A 223 4.05 -17.90 -5.40
C TRP A 223 3.75 -19.30 -5.95
N SER A 224 2.49 -19.73 -5.83
CA SER A 224 2.00 -20.93 -6.52
C SER A 224 0.49 -20.95 -6.62
N LYS A 225 -0.02 -21.65 -7.63
CA LYS A 225 -1.44 -21.92 -7.79
C LYS A 225 -2.05 -22.63 -6.58
N ALA A 226 -1.32 -23.59 -5.99
CA ALA A 226 -1.77 -24.30 -4.79
C ALA A 226 -1.94 -23.35 -3.59
N ARG A 227 -1.02 -22.38 -3.44
CA ARG A 227 -1.07 -21.36 -2.40
C ARG A 227 -2.22 -20.39 -2.58
N TRP A 228 -2.45 -19.94 -3.80
CA TRP A 228 -3.64 -19.16 -4.16
C TRP A 228 -4.95 -19.87 -3.78
N GLN A 229 -5.10 -21.14 -4.16
CA GLN A 229 -6.28 -21.95 -3.84
C GLN A 229 -6.47 -22.13 -2.33
N TYR A 230 -5.37 -22.31 -1.58
CA TYR A 230 -5.42 -22.37 -0.12
C TYR A 230 -5.88 -21.04 0.50
N TRP A 231 -5.34 -19.91 0.05
CA TRP A 231 -5.77 -18.59 0.54
C TRP A 231 -7.26 -18.36 0.29
N ARG A 232 -7.75 -18.70 -0.91
CA ARG A 232 -9.19 -18.65 -1.22
C ARG A 232 -10.01 -19.53 -0.27
N LYS A 233 -9.58 -20.78 -0.05
CA LYS A 233 -10.24 -21.70 0.88
C LYS A 233 -10.26 -21.13 2.31
N LYS A 234 -9.15 -20.55 2.77
CA LYS A 234 -9.06 -19.94 4.09
C LYS A 234 -10.01 -18.76 4.28
N LEU A 235 -10.13 -17.89 3.27
CA LEU A 235 -11.11 -16.82 3.29
C LEU A 235 -12.55 -17.36 3.40
N LEU A 236 -12.86 -18.46 2.69
CA LEU A 236 -14.15 -19.13 2.82
C LEU A 236 -14.36 -19.73 4.22
N ASP A 237 -13.36 -20.39 4.81
CA ASP A 237 -13.43 -20.91 6.18
C ASP A 237 -13.69 -19.78 7.19
N ILE A 238 -12.98 -18.65 7.04
CA ILE A 238 -13.14 -17.45 7.88
C ILE A 238 -14.56 -16.89 7.76
N SER A 239 -15.11 -16.81 6.55
CA SER A 239 -16.47 -16.31 6.31
C SER A 239 -17.56 -17.10 7.04
N ASN A 240 -17.27 -18.36 7.41
CA ASN A 240 -18.19 -19.24 8.15
C ASN A 240 -17.87 -19.32 9.65
N THR A 241 -16.84 -18.64 10.14
CA THR A 241 -16.39 -18.73 11.53
C THR A 241 -17.15 -17.76 12.43
N ILE A 242 -18.05 -18.28 13.28
CA ILE A 242 -18.94 -17.48 14.15
C ILE A 242 -18.19 -16.47 15.04
N LYS A 243 -16.96 -16.80 15.48
CA LYS A 243 -16.15 -15.95 16.37
C LYS A 243 -15.58 -14.69 15.70
N VAL A 244 -15.58 -14.62 14.36
CA VAL A 244 -15.11 -13.47 13.59
C VAL A 244 -16.29 -12.51 13.41
N LYS A 245 -16.07 -11.19 13.50
CA LYS A 245 -17.13 -10.19 13.27
C LYS A 245 -17.79 -10.33 11.89
N GLU A 246 -19.07 -9.97 11.81
CA GLU A 246 -19.89 -10.18 10.62
C GLU A 246 -19.38 -9.41 9.39
N ASP A 247 -18.96 -8.17 9.57
CA ASP A 247 -18.35 -7.34 8.52
C ASP A 247 -17.09 -7.99 7.94
N VAL A 248 -16.20 -8.50 8.81
CA VAL A 248 -14.98 -9.21 8.40
C VAL A 248 -15.32 -10.53 7.68
N ARG A 249 -16.36 -11.25 8.13
CA ARG A 249 -16.83 -12.46 7.44
C ARG A 249 -17.35 -12.15 6.03
N ASN A 250 -18.08 -11.05 5.88
CA ASN A 250 -18.59 -10.61 4.57
C ASN A 250 -17.45 -10.24 3.63
N VAL A 251 -16.47 -9.48 4.11
CA VAL A 251 -15.23 -9.17 3.35
C VAL A 251 -14.51 -10.45 2.92
N ALA A 252 -14.34 -11.42 3.84
CA ALA A 252 -13.69 -12.67 3.51
C ALA A 252 -14.45 -13.46 2.43
N LYS A 253 -15.78 -13.47 2.49
CA LYS A 253 -16.65 -14.10 1.49
C LYS A 253 -16.51 -13.44 0.12
N GLU A 254 -16.53 -12.11 0.07
CA GLU A 254 -16.39 -11.34 -1.17
C GLU A 254 -15.02 -11.58 -1.82
N CYS A 255 -13.95 -11.53 -1.02
CA CYS A 255 -12.60 -11.85 -1.48
C CYS A 255 -12.51 -13.27 -2.06
N ALA A 256 -13.04 -14.27 -1.36
CA ALA A 256 -13.06 -15.65 -1.85
C ALA A 256 -13.83 -15.79 -3.17
N GLY A 257 -14.97 -15.11 -3.30
CA GLY A 257 -15.76 -15.09 -4.53
C GLY A 257 -15.03 -14.43 -5.69
N ARG A 258 -14.32 -13.31 -5.45
CA ARG A 258 -13.52 -12.63 -6.48
C ARG A 258 -12.35 -13.50 -6.94
N MET A 259 -11.66 -14.17 -6.01
CA MET A 259 -10.57 -15.10 -6.34
C MET A 259 -11.09 -16.26 -7.22
N GLU A 260 -12.24 -16.83 -6.88
CA GLU A 260 -12.87 -17.91 -7.67
C GLU A 260 -13.28 -17.42 -9.08
N ALA A 261 -13.76 -16.18 -9.20
CA ALA A 261 -14.11 -15.60 -10.49
C ALA A 261 -12.88 -15.47 -11.42
N VAL A 262 -11.74 -15.03 -10.87
CA VAL A 262 -10.47 -14.93 -11.62
C VAL A 262 -9.96 -16.31 -12.04
N GLU A 263 -10.05 -17.32 -11.17
CA GLU A 263 -9.70 -18.71 -11.50
C GLU A 263 -10.52 -19.20 -12.71
N ARG A 264 -11.85 -19.09 -12.62
CA ARG A 264 -12.77 -19.56 -13.68
C ARG A 264 -12.56 -18.86 -15.01
N ALA A 265 -12.28 -17.56 -15.00
CA ALA A 265 -12.09 -16.78 -16.23
C ALA A 265 -10.83 -17.19 -17.03
N ARG A 266 -9.90 -17.94 -16.45
CA ARG A 266 -8.63 -18.34 -17.07
C ARG A 266 -8.49 -19.84 -17.28
N GLU A 267 -9.36 -20.63 -16.67
CA GLU A 267 -9.41 -22.09 -16.82
C GLU A 267 -10.48 -22.56 -17.83
N GLY A 268 -11.34 -21.66 -18.29
CA GLY A 268 -12.27 -21.86 -19.42
C GLY A 268 -11.70 -21.32 -20.72
#